data_AF-A0A933PMW0-F1
#
_entry.id   AF-A0A933PMW0-F1
#
_cell.length_a   1.000
_cell.length_b   1.000
_cell.length_c   1.000
_cell.angle_alpha   90.00
_cell.angle_beta   90.00
_cell.angle_gamma   90.00
#
_symmetry.space_group_name_H-M   'P 1'
#
loop_
_entity.id
_entity.type
_entity.pdbx_description
1 polymer ?
#
loop_
_entity_poly.entity_id
_entity_poly.type
_entity_poly.pdbx_seq_one_letter_code
_entity_poly.pdbx_strand_id
1 'polypeptide(L)'
;MDIFVYGTLLDAKVRRLVTGRPLAIEPALIRGFQVRRALGCRFPILVARPSGRVRGALFGAPLGPAFDRLIAFEAGYALRPVAANARGRVKAAHLFLPAGAYHKATRQGWRLEGWRRCDRTDFLFWIRRWRTRASCV
;
A
#
# COMPACT_ATOMS: atom_id res chain seq x y z
N MET A 1 4.03 -2.61 -15.99
CA MET A 1 3.64 -1.42 -15.21
C MET A 1 4.12 -1.58 -13.77
N ASP A 2 4.83 -0.58 -13.25
CA ASP A 2 5.27 -0.58 -11.85
C ASP A 2 4.19 0.00 -10.93
N ILE A 3 4.01 -0.63 -9.77
CA ILE A 3 3.08 -0.16 -8.73
C ILE A 3 3.87 0.30 -7.52
N PHE A 4 3.72 1.57 -7.13
CA PHE A 4 4.22 2.07 -5.87
C PHE A 4 3.26 1.69 -4.75
N VAL A 5 3.78 0.98 -3.77
CA VAL A 5 3.08 0.64 -2.54
C VAL A 5 3.72 1.29 -1.32
N TYR A 6 2.89 1.51 -0.33
CA TYR A 6 3.27 2.00 0.99
C TYR A 6 2.49 1.23 2.05
N GLY A 7 2.75 1.51 3.32
CA GLY A 7 1.93 0.97 4.38
C GLY A 7 2.07 -0.54 4.60
N THR A 8 0.94 -1.23 4.76
CA THR A 8 0.89 -2.64 5.18
C THR A 8 1.42 -3.59 4.11
N LEU A 9 1.31 -3.26 2.82
CA LEU A 9 1.87 -4.03 1.69
C LEU A 9 3.41 -4.12 1.69
N LEU A 10 4.09 -3.30 2.50
CA LEU A 10 5.53 -3.43 2.76
C LEU A 10 5.85 -4.65 3.64
N ASP A 11 4.89 -5.17 4.41
CA ASP A 11 5.04 -6.42 5.14
C ASP A 11 4.97 -7.63 4.18
N ALA A 12 5.98 -8.50 4.23
CA ALA A 12 6.08 -9.63 3.32
C ALA A 12 4.92 -10.64 3.48
N LYS A 13 4.38 -10.84 4.71
CA LYS A 13 3.25 -11.75 4.93
C LYS A 13 1.97 -11.17 4.37
N VAL A 14 1.71 -9.88 4.62
CA VAL A 14 0.56 -9.16 4.04
C VAL A 14 0.63 -9.23 2.52
N ARG A 15 1.76 -8.83 1.93
CA ARG A 15 1.96 -8.83 0.48
C ARG A 15 1.66 -10.19 -0.11
N ARG A 16 2.29 -11.27 0.39
CA ARG A 16 2.08 -12.64 -0.09
C ARG A 16 0.61 -13.07 -0.02
N LEU A 17 -0.12 -12.69 1.03
CA LEU A 17 -1.53 -13.04 1.18
C LEU A 17 -2.42 -12.29 0.18
N VAL A 18 -2.13 -11.02 -0.09
CA VAL A 18 -2.86 -10.20 -1.06
C VAL A 18 -2.56 -10.66 -2.48
N THR A 19 -1.29 -10.76 -2.84
CA THR A 19 -0.84 -11.03 -4.22
C THR A 19 -0.89 -12.51 -4.58
N GLY A 20 -1.13 -13.39 -3.61
CA GLY A 20 -1.14 -14.85 -3.79
C GLY A 20 0.25 -15.49 -3.94
N ARG A 21 1.30 -14.69 -4.14
CA ARG A 21 2.70 -15.13 -4.31
C ARG A 21 3.69 -14.13 -3.70
N PRO A 22 4.92 -14.54 -3.36
CA PRO A 22 5.96 -13.59 -3.03
C PRO A 22 6.21 -12.63 -4.19
N LEU A 23 6.25 -11.33 -3.91
CA LEU A 23 6.72 -10.31 -4.85
C LEU A 23 7.98 -9.66 -4.31
N ALA A 24 8.98 -9.55 -5.19
CA ALA A 24 10.15 -8.72 -4.97
C ALA A 24 9.74 -7.25 -4.95
N ILE A 25 10.45 -6.47 -4.14
CA ILE A 25 10.18 -5.04 -3.98
C ILE A 25 11.47 -4.25 -4.16
N GLU A 26 11.37 -3.10 -4.80
CA GLU A 26 12.47 -2.15 -4.91
C GLU A 26 12.15 -0.92 -4.05
N PRO A 27 12.95 -0.57 -3.02
CA PRO A 27 12.72 0.62 -2.22
C PRO A 27 12.65 1.88 -3.08
N ALA A 28 11.63 2.71 -2.82
CA ALA A 28 11.38 3.90 -3.61
C ALA A 28 10.80 5.04 -2.75
N LEU A 29 10.86 6.26 -3.28
CA LEU A 29 10.34 7.46 -2.64
C LEU A 29 9.47 8.25 -3.61
N ILE A 30 8.31 8.71 -3.14
CA ILE A 30 7.46 9.68 -3.83
C ILE A 30 7.42 11.00 -3.06
N ARG A 31 7.09 12.09 -3.74
CA ARG A 31 6.96 13.44 -3.18
C ARG A 31 5.50 13.91 -3.24
N GLY A 32 5.18 14.98 -2.50
CA GLY A 32 3.85 15.59 -2.51
C GLY A 32 2.86 14.97 -1.53
N PHE A 33 3.28 13.96 -0.76
CA PHE A 33 2.44 13.25 0.18
C PHE A 33 3.13 13.03 1.54
N GLN A 34 2.31 12.73 2.55
CA GLN A 34 2.74 12.21 3.83
C GLN A 34 1.86 11.03 4.24
N VAL A 35 2.43 10.06 4.97
CA VAL A 35 1.68 8.91 5.48
C VAL A 35 1.15 9.23 6.88
N ARG A 36 -0.16 9.03 7.09
CA ARG A 36 -0.83 9.21 8.39
C ARG A 36 -1.61 7.96 8.76
N ARG A 37 -1.89 7.78 10.06
CA ARG A 37 -2.87 6.75 10.48
C ARG A 37 -4.26 7.21 10.04
N ALA A 38 -5.05 6.30 9.47
CA ALA A 38 -6.48 6.54 9.29
C ALA A 38 -7.20 6.38 10.64
N LEU A 39 -8.12 7.30 10.95
CA LEU A 39 -8.91 7.27 12.18
C LEU A 39 -9.80 6.02 12.19
N GLY A 40 -9.70 5.22 13.26
CA GLY A 40 -10.46 3.97 13.40
C GLY A 40 -9.99 2.81 12.53
N CYS A 41 -8.90 2.97 11.77
CA CYS A 41 -8.38 1.93 10.87
C CYS A 41 -6.98 1.46 11.29
N ARG A 42 -6.69 0.19 10.97
CA ARG A 42 -5.38 -0.44 11.21
C ARG A 42 -4.38 -0.25 10.06
N PHE A 43 -4.71 0.57 9.07
CA PHE A 43 -3.88 0.84 7.90
C PHE A 43 -3.61 2.34 7.73
N PRO A 44 -2.51 2.72 7.07
CA PRO A 44 -2.23 4.11 6.78
C PRO A 44 -2.98 4.64 5.56
N ILE A 45 -3.04 5.97 5.47
CA ILE A 45 -3.49 6.69 4.28
C ILE A 45 -2.48 7.76 3.88
N LEU A 46 -2.53 8.17 2.62
CA LEU A 46 -1.78 9.30 2.10
C LEU A 46 -2.59 10.59 2.24
N VAL A 47 -1.91 11.64 2.67
CA VAL A 47 -2.45 13.00 2.71
C VAL A 47 -1.55 13.89 1.87
N ALA A 48 -2.13 14.77 1.06
CA ALA A 48 -1.38 15.75 0.30
C ALA A 48 -0.54 16.63 1.23
N ARG A 49 0.75 16.76 0.91
CA ARG A 49 1.70 17.61 1.62
C ARG A 49 2.81 18.00 0.63
N PRO A 50 2.83 19.23 0.10
CA PRO A 50 3.76 19.61 -0.98
C PRO A 50 5.24 19.31 -0.68
N SER A 51 5.71 19.62 0.54
CA SER A 51 7.07 19.30 0.99
C SER A 51 7.25 17.86 1.50
N GLY A 52 6.18 17.08 1.52
CA GLY A 52 6.13 15.74 2.05
C GLY A 52 6.85 14.73 1.15
N ARG A 53 7.37 13.68 1.79
CA ARG A 53 8.01 12.55 1.14
C ARG A 53 7.49 11.26 1.75
N VAL A 54 7.24 10.26 0.93
CA VAL A 54 6.80 8.93 1.37
C VAL A 54 7.79 7.90 0.90
N ARG A 55 8.33 7.15 1.86
CA ARG A 55 9.13 5.95 1.60
C ARG A 55 8.16 4.77 1.43
N GLY A 56 8.38 4.03 0.36
CA GLY A 56 7.62 2.84 0.02
C GLY A 56 8.47 1.92 -0.85
N ALA A 57 7.82 1.16 -1.72
CA ALA A 57 8.52 0.32 -2.67
C ALA A 57 7.74 0.17 -3.97
N LEU A 58 8.45 -0.13 -5.05
CA LEU A 58 7.87 -0.54 -6.31
C LEU A 58 7.71 -2.05 -6.33
N PHE A 59 6.54 -2.52 -6.76
CA PHE A 59 6.37 -3.87 -7.25
C PHE A 59 6.81 -3.90 -8.71
N GLY A 60 7.87 -4.66 -9.00
CA GLY A 60 8.39 -4.80 -10.36
C GLY A 60 7.42 -5.60 -11.23
N ALA A 61 7.24 -5.14 -12.47
CA ALA A 61 6.55 -5.89 -13.51
C ALA A 61 7.37 -7.14 -13.96
N PRO A 62 6.71 -8.17 -14.51
CA PRO A 62 5.27 -8.32 -14.69
C PRO A 62 4.56 -8.83 -13.41
N LEU A 63 3.38 -8.27 -13.15
CA LEU A 63 2.55 -8.65 -11.99
C LEU A 63 1.62 -9.82 -12.29
N GLY A 64 1.14 -9.97 -13.54
CA GLY A 64 0.24 -11.06 -13.93
C GLY A 64 -1.00 -11.14 -13.04
N PRO A 65 -1.46 -12.35 -12.67
CA PRO A 65 -2.63 -12.53 -11.79
C PRO A 65 -2.51 -11.86 -10.41
N ALA A 66 -1.29 -11.51 -9.97
CA ALA A 66 -1.12 -10.77 -8.72
C ALA A 66 -1.68 -9.34 -8.81
N PHE A 67 -1.78 -8.78 -10.03
CA PHE A 67 -2.35 -7.45 -10.25
C PHE A 67 -3.86 -7.43 -10.00
N ASP A 68 -4.59 -8.42 -10.51
CA ASP A 68 -6.05 -8.51 -10.32
C ASP A 68 -6.41 -8.67 -8.84
N ARG A 69 -5.63 -9.49 -8.11
CA ARG A 69 -5.80 -9.63 -6.66
C ARG A 69 -5.46 -8.34 -5.91
N LEU A 70 -4.48 -7.59 -6.38
CA LEU A 70 -4.11 -6.30 -5.80
C LEU A 70 -5.23 -5.27 -6.04
N ILE A 71 -5.80 -5.21 -7.24
CA ILE A 71 -6.97 -4.36 -7.53
C ILE A 71 -8.16 -4.75 -6.66
N ALA A 72 -8.46 -6.05 -6.53
CA ALA A 72 -9.56 -6.52 -5.70
C ALA A 72 -9.35 -6.19 -4.21
N PHE A 73 -8.10 -6.20 -3.73
CA PHE A 73 -7.75 -5.81 -2.36
C PHE A 73 -7.91 -4.31 -2.13
N GLU A 74 -7.57 -3.49 -3.12
CA GLU A 74 -7.65 -2.04 -3.10
C GLU A 74 -9.02 -1.53 -3.62
N ALA A 75 -10.06 -2.36 -3.61
CA ALA A 75 -11.39 -2.00 -4.09
C ALA A 75 -11.88 -0.70 -3.42
N GLY A 76 -12.22 0.30 -4.23
CA GLY A 76 -12.53 1.67 -3.77
C GLY A 76 -11.40 2.69 -3.93
N TYR A 77 -10.21 2.25 -4.37
CA TYR A 77 -9.09 3.10 -4.72
C TYR A 77 -8.91 3.14 -6.24
N ALA A 78 -8.52 4.31 -6.75
CA ALA A 78 -8.17 4.51 -8.15
C ALA A 78 -6.65 4.54 -8.31
N LEU A 79 -6.17 3.95 -9.41
CA LEU A 79 -4.77 4.08 -9.81
C LEU A 79 -4.50 5.51 -10.28
N ARG A 80 -3.47 6.13 -9.72
CA ARG A 80 -3.01 7.47 -10.11
C ARG A 80 -1.53 7.40 -10.48
N PRO A 81 -1.11 8.06 -11.58
CA PRO A 81 0.29 8.09 -11.96
C PRO A 81 1.12 8.84 -10.92
N VAL A 82 2.34 8.38 -10.68
CA VAL A 82 3.29 9.02 -9.77
C VAL A 82 4.72 8.82 -10.28
N ALA A 83 5.57 9.81 -10.03
CA ALA A 83 7.02 9.70 -10.22
C ALA A 83 7.65 9.14 -8.94
N ALA A 84 8.20 7.93 -9.01
CA ALA A 84 8.88 7.27 -7.91
C ALA A 84 10.40 7.32 -8.12
N ASN A 85 11.15 7.82 -7.14
CA ASN A 85 12.60 7.73 -7.14
C ASN A 85 13.04 6.41 -6.51
N ALA A 86 13.59 5.50 -7.30
CA ALA A 86 14.17 4.24 -6.86
C ALA A 86 15.68 4.28 -7.14
N ARG A 87 16.50 4.21 -6.08
CA ARG A 87 17.98 4.22 -6.16
C ARG A 87 18.53 5.40 -6.99
N GLY A 88 17.96 6.59 -6.83
CA GLY A 88 18.37 7.79 -7.54
C GLY A 88 17.74 7.96 -8.94
N ARG A 89 17.08 6.93 -9.48
CA ARG A 89 16.42 6.98 -10.79
C ARG A 89 14.93 7.24 -10.64
N VAL A 90 14.40 8.17 -11.42
CA VAL A 90 12.95 8.44 -11.47
C VAL A 90 12.30 7.42 -12.41
N LYS A 91 11.29 6.72 -11.91
CA LYS A 91 10.47 5.74 -12.64
C LYS A 91 9.01 6.19 -12.64
N ALA A 92 8.34 6.01 -13.77
CA ALA A 92 6.89 6.14 -13.85
C ALA A 92 6.23 4.93 -13.17
N ALA A 93 5.36 5.19 -12.21
CA ALA A 93 4.64 4.16 -11.47
C ALA A 93 3.19 4.59 -11.26
N HIS A 94 2.37 3.68 -10.72
CA HIS A 94 1.03 4.00 -10.27
C HIS A 94 0.87 3.75 -8.78
N LEU A 95 0.03 4.54 -8.15
CA LEU A 95 -0.31 4.49 -6.73
C LEU A 95 -1.81 4.35 -6.58
N PHE A 96 -2.24 3.47 -5.67
CA PHE A 96 -3.63 3.43 -5.23
C PHE A 96 -3.92 4.62 -4.31
N LEU A 97 -4.81 5.50 -4.76
CA LEU A 97 -5.37 6.59 -3.96
C LEU A 97 -6.88 6.40 -3.81
N PRO A 98 -7.47 6.73 -2.64
CA PRO A 98 -8.91 6.66 -2.48
C PRO A 98 -9.61 7.46 -3.58
N ALA A 99 -10.65 6.89 -4.21
CA ALA A 99 -11.41 7.60 -5.25
C ALA A 99 -12.34 8.70 -4.68
N GLY A 100 -12.46 8.79 -3.34
CA GLY A 100 -13.25 9.78 -2.61
C GLY A 100 -12.78 9.96 -1.16
N ALA A 101 -13.50 10.75 -0.36
CA ALA A 101 -13.16 11.05 1.03
C ALA A 101 -13.52 9.89 1.98
N TYR A 102 -12.72 8.83 2.01
CA TYR A 102 -13.04 7.63 2.80
C TYR A 102 -12.61 7.69 4.27
N HIS A 103 -11.44 8.24 4.57
CA HIS A 103 -10.87 8.15 5.91
C HIS A 103 -10.29 9.47 6.39
N LYS A 104 -10.70 9.90 7.59
CA LYS A 104 -10.09 11.04 8.27
C LYS A 104 -8.69 10.66 8.74
N ALA A 105 -7.70 11.47 8.40
CA ALA A 105 -6.35 11.29 8.91
C ALA A 105 -6.28 11.71 10.38
N THR A 106 -5.59 10.94 11.21
CA THR A 106 -5.18 11.42 12.53
C THR A 106 -3.96 12.34 12.40
N ARG A 107 -3.67 13.11 13.46
CA ARG A 107 -2.42 13.89 13.55
C ARG A 107 -1.18 12.99 13.73
N GLN A 108 -1.35 11.70 14.02
CA GLN A 108 -0.24 10.78 14.24
C GLN A 108 0.39 10.35 12.92
N GLY A 109 1.72 10.45 12.84
CA GLY A 109 2.47 9.82 11.77
C GLY A 109 2.32 8.30 11.83
N TRP A 110 2.39 7.64 10.68
CA TRP A 110 2.41 6.18 10.62
C TRP A 110 3.84 5.68 10.38
N ARG A 111 4.22 4.60 11.05
CA ARG A 111 5.51 3.90 10.86
C ARG A 111 5.28 2.40 10.81
N LEU A 112 5.97 1.73 9.88
CA LEU A 112 5.81 0.30 9.65
C LEU A 112 6.22 -0.53 10.88
N GLU A 113 7.28 -0.14 11.58
CA GLU A 113 7.77 -0.84 12.77
C GLU A 113 6.76 -0.76 13.92
N GLY A 114 6.14 0.42 14.12
CA GLY A 114 5.10 0.59 15.13
C GLY A 114 3.87 -0.27 14.82
N TRP A 115 3.42 -0.25 13.56
CA TRP A 115 2.32 -1.10 13.10
C TRP A 115 2.64 -2.60 13.23
N ARG A 116 3.87 -3.01 12.90
CA ARG A 116 4.31 -4.42 13.01
C ARG A 116 4.21 -4.96 14.44
N ARG A 117 4.47 -4.11 15.44
CA ARG A 117 4.38 -4.48 16.86
C ARG A 117 2.95 -4.52 17.38
N CYS A 118 2.12 -3.56 17.01
CA CYS A 118 0.83 -3.35 17.68
C CYS A 118 -0.38 -3.91 16.91
N ASP A 119 -0.36 -3.86 15.58
CA ASP A 119 -1.57 -4.05 14.77
C ASP A 119 -1.48 -5.25 13.81
N ARG A 120 -0.27 -5.79 13.59
CA ARG A 120 0.00 -6.78 12.54
C ARG A 120 -0.77 -8.09 12.72
N THR A 121 -0.83 -8.62 13.93
CA THR A 121 -1.47 -9.92 14.20
C THR A 121 -2.96 -9.86 13.85
N ASP A 122 -3.66 -8.84 14.35
CA ASP A 122 -5.07 -8.59 14.04
C ASP A 122 -5.29 -8.33 12.56
N PHE A 123 -4.41 -7.56 11.92
CA PHE A 123 -4.52 -7.27 10.49
C PHE A 123 -4.34 -8.53 9.64
N LEU A 124 -3.42 -9.42 10.01
CA LEU A 124 -3.24 -10.70 9.32
C LEU A 124 -4.44 -11.63 9.51
N PHE A 125 -5.08 -11.62 10.68
CA PHE A 125 -6.33 -12.35 10.91
C PHE A 125 -7.45 -11.82 10.01
N TRP A 126 -7.62 -10.50 9.94
CA TRP A 126 -8.58 -9.85 9.06
C TRP A 126 -8.34 -10.17 7.58
N ILE A 127 -7.10 -10.07 7.08
CA ILE A 127 -6.75 -10.39 5.69
C ILE A 127 -7.06 -11.83 5.33
N ARG A 128 -6.80 -12.79 6.23
CA ARG A 128 -7.10 -14.21 5.96
C ARG A 128 -8.60 -14.42 5.72
N ARG A 129 -9.45 -13.72 6.47
CA ARG A 129 -10.91 -13.74 6.31
C ARG A 129 -11.39 -13.02 5.05
N TRP A 130 -10.73 -11.92 4.66
CA TRP A 130 -10.96 -11.29 3.36
C TRP A 130 -10.66 -12.28 2.22
N ARG A 131 -9.53 -12.98 2.30
CA ARG A 131 -9.10 -13.95 1.27
C ARG A 131 -10.11 -15.10 1.11
N THR A 132 -10.63 -15.66 2.20
CA THR A 132 -11.61 -16.77 2.11
C THR A 132 -12.92 -16.34 1.46
N ARG A 133 -13.33 -15.07 1.65
CA ARG A 133 -14.53 -14.52 0.99
C ARG A 133 -14.30 -14.21 -0.50
N ALA A 134 -13.09 -13.79 -0.86
CA ALA A 134 -12.72 -13.51 -2.25
C ALA A 134 -12.50 -14.79 -3.09
N SER A 135 -12.40 -15.97 -2.45
CA SER A 135 -12.24 -17.27 -3.12
C SER A 135 -13.56 -17.99 -3.47
N CYS A 136 -14.72 -17.40 -3.16
CA CYS A 136 -16.03 -18.00 -3.43
C CYS A 136 -16.75 -17.44 -4.67
N VAL A 137 -16.01 -16.88 -5.63
CA VAL A 137 -16.56 -16.35 -6.89
C VAL A 137 -15.90 -17.05 -8.06
#